data_AF-A0A930G2A5-F1
#
_entry.id   AF-A0A930G2A5-F1
#
_cell.length_a   1.000
_cell.length_b   1.000
_cell.length_c   1.000
_cell.angle_alpha   90.00
_cell.angle_beta   90.00
_cell.angle_gamma   90.00
#
_symmetry.space_group_name_H-M   'P 1'
#
loop_
_entity.id
_entity.type
_entity.pdbx_description
1 polymer ?
#
loop_
_entity_poly.entity_id
_entity_poly.type
_entity_poly.pdbx_seq_one_letter_code
_entity_poly.pdbx_strand_id
1 'polypeptide(L)' 'MSTTYLTTDELSMRIKYDSRTIRERLKDSVLLEGVHYIRPFGGRKILFIWERIEEDMGCANTHAFSIPMANGGVCHG' A
#
# COMPACT_ATOMS: atom_id res chain seq x y z
N MET A 1 19.99 4.51 -3.27
CA MET A 1 18.62 4.31 -2.79
C MET A 1 18.05 5.66 -2.39
N SER A 2 17.48 6.39 -3.35
CA SER A 2 16.83 7.67 -3.10
C SER A 2 15.38 7.41 -2.69
N THR A 3 14.98 7.83 -1.49
CA THR A 3 13.58 7.78 -1.06
C THR A 3 12.82 8.94 -1.70
N THR A 4 11.87 8.64 -2.58
CA THR A 4 11.08 9.65 -3.27
C THR A 4 9.86 9.97 -2.43
N TYR A 5 9.86 11.18 -1.86
CA TYR A 5 8.72 11.70 -1.12
C TYR A 5 7.73 12.35 -2.07
N LEU A 6 6.49 11.88 -2.03
CA LEU A 6 5.39 12.38 -2.83
C LEU A 6 4.33 13.00 -1.93
N THR A 7 3.73 14.08 -2.39
CA THR A 7 2.48 14.59 -1.85
C THR A 7 1.29 13.72 -2.29
N THR A 8 0.13 13.92 -1.68
CA THR A 8 -1.10 13.21 -2.08
C THR A 8 -1.40 13.40 -3.57
N ASP A 9 -1.22 14.62 -4.10
CA ASP A 9 -1.52 14.94 -5.50
C ASP A 9 -0.49 14.36 -6.47
N GLU A 10 0.78 14.31 -6.09
CA GLU A 10 1.79 13.64 -6.93
C GLU A 10 1.60 12.13 -6.94
N LEU A 11 1.22 11.55 -5.79
CA LEU A 11 0.88 10.14 -5.70
C LEU A 11 -0.36 9.84 -6.55
N SER A 12 -1.40 10.68 -6.48
CA SER A 12 -2.66 10.52 -7.22
C SER A 12 -2.42 10.44 -8.73
N MET A 13 -1.56 11.28 -9.27
CA MET A 13 -1.16 11.22 -10.69
C MET A 13 -0.40 9.94 -11.05
N ARG A 14 0.43 9.43 -10.13
CA ARG A 14 1.33 8.30 -10.37
C ARG A 14 0.61 6.96 -10.34
N ILE A 15 -0.25 6.75 -9.34
CA ILE A 15 -1.06 5.52 -9.19
C ILE A 15 -2.43 5.64 -9.86
N LYS A 16 -2.73 6.80 -10.45
CA LYS A 16 -3.98 7.12 -11.17
C LYS A 16 -5.25 6.94 -10.32
N TYR A 17 -5.14 7.22 -9.02
CA TYR A 17 -6.27 7.29 -8.11
C TYR A 17 -6.61 8.75 -7.81
N ASP A 18 -7.83 9.02 -7.37
CA ASP A 18 -8.20 10.35 -6.90
C ASP A 18 -7.59 10.66 -5.53
N SER A 19 -7.17 11.91 -5.31
CA SER A 19 -6.57 12.38 -4.05
C SER A 19 -7.49 12.12 -2.85
N ARG A 20 -8.82 12.19 -3.02
CA ARG A 20 -9.79 11.87 -1.97
C ARG A 20 -9.78 10.39 -1.62
N THR A 21 -9.78 9.52 -2.63
CA THR A 21 -9.72 8.06 -2.44
C THR A 21 -8.46 7.66 -1.68
N ILE A 22 -7.32 8.28 -2.01
CA ILE A 22 -6.07 8.02 -1.30
C ILE A 22 -6.19 8.36 0.19
N ARG A 23 -6.77 9.51 0.53
CA ARG A 23 -6.87 9.97 1.92
C ARG A 23 -7.96 9.26 2.74
N GLU A 24 -9.09 8.96 2.14
CA GLU A 24 -10.27 8.42 2.84
C GLU A 24 -10.32 6.88 2.82
N ARG A 25 -9.73 6.24 1.79
CA ARG A 25 -9.79 4.77 1.63
C ARG A 25 -8.43 4.13 1.86
N LEU A 26 -7.40 4.57 1.14
CA LEU A 26 -6.11 3.88 1.09
C LEU A 26 -5.24 4.16 2.31
N LYS A 27 -5.23 5.41 2.81
CA LYS A 27 -4.39 5.89 3.92
C LYS A 27 -4.46 5.03 5.18
N ASP A 28 -5.66 4.52 5.54
CA ASP A 28 -5.86 3.78 6.79
C ASP A 28 -6.16 2.29 6.56
N SER A 29 -6.43 1.87 5.31
CA SER A 29 -6.71 0.46 4.98
C SER A 29 -5.49 -0.29 4.46
N VAL A 30 -4.63 0.38 3.70
CA VAL A 30 -3.51 -0.25 2.96
C VAL A 30 -2.19 0.44 3.30
N LEU A 31 -2.19 1.77 3.28
CA LEU A 31 -1.01 2.55 3.62
C LEU A 31 -0.87 2.62 5.14
N LEU A 32 0.35 2.51 5.65
CA LEU A 32 0.63 2.46 7.09
C LEU A 32 1.55 3.61 7.47
N GLU A 33 1.25 4.26 8.60
CA GLU A 33 2.08 5.33 9.14
C GLU A 33 3.47 4.81 9.52
N GLY A 34 4.53 5.53 9.14
CA GLY A 34 5.92 5.13 9.36
C GLY A 34 6.49 4.16 8.33
N VAL A 35 5.64 3.51 7.52
CA VAL A 35 6.05 2.62 6.43
C VAL A 35 5.80 3.27 5.07
N HIS A 36 4.53 3.58 4.77
CA HIS A 36 4.07 4.08 3.47
C HIS A 36 3.97 5.60 3.44
N TYR A 37 3.70 6.22 4.58
CA TYR A 37 3.64 7.67 4.71
C TYR A 37 4.21 8.14 6.05
N ILE A 38 4.66 9.39 6.06
CA ILE A 38 5.20 10.07 7.22
C ILE A 38 4.53 11.44 7.40
N ARG A 39 4.48 11.91 8.64
CA ARG A 39 4.04 13.26 9.00
C ARG A 39 5.25 14.08 9.44
N PRO A 40 5.94 14.78 8.52
CA PRO A 40 7.12 15.55 8.89
C PRO A 40 6.76 16.74 9.80
N PHE A 41 7.64 17.03 10.76
CA PHE A 41 7.58 18.20 11.66
C PHE A 41 6.31 18.32 12.53
N GLY A 42 5.60 17.22 12.79
CA GLY A 42 4.37 17.24 13.61
C GLY A 42 3.22 18.04 12.99
N GLY A 43 3.35 18.41 11.71
CA GLY A 43 2.34 19.17 10.98
C GLY A 43 1.21 18.30 10.45
N ARG A 44 0.22 18.96 9.83
CA ARG A 44 -0.90 18.29 9.14
C ARG A 44 -0.52 17.77 7.75
N LYS A 45 0.69 18.05 7.28
CA LYS A 45 1.17 17.62 5.96
C LYS A 45 1.57 16.15 6.04
N ILE A 46 1.14 15.39 5.04
CA ILE A 46 1.48 13.97 4.88
C ILE A 46 2.37 13.86 3.65
N LEU A 47 3.47 13.13 3.77
CA LEU A 47 4.32 12.73 2.66
C LEU A 47 4.30 11.22 2.53
N PHE A 48 4.17 10.75 1.30
CA PHE A 48 4.16 9.34 0.94
C PHE A 48 5.53 8.93 0.42
N ILE A 49 5.93 7.70 0.69
CA ILE A 49 7.19 7.12 0.23
C ILE A 49 6.88 6.23 -0.97
N TRP A 50 7.28 6.65 -2.19
CA TRP A 50 6.94 5.92 -3.42
C TRP A 50 7.42 4.48 -3.38
N GLU A 51 8.66 4.26 -2.96
CA GLU A 51 9.32 2.96 -3.06
C GLU A 51 8.55 1.91 -2.24
N ARG A 52 8.09 2.29 -1.04
CA ARG A 52 7.31 1.39 -0.17
C ARG A 52 5.94 1.08 -0.73
N ILE A 53 5.31 2.08 -1.35
CA ILE A 53 4.01 1.93 -1.99
C ILE A 53 4.14 1.03 -3.23
N GLU A 54 5.19 1.21 -4.03
CA GLU A 54 5.48 0.39 -5.20
C GLU A 54 5.77 -1.08 -4.83
N GLU A 55 6.55 -1.31 -3.77
CA GLU A 55 6.80 -2.64 -3.22
C GLU A 55 5.51 -3.33 -2.76
N ASP A 56 4.64 -2.62 -2.03
CA ASP A 56 3.37 -3.16 -1.54
C ASP A 56 2.38 -3.44 -2.69
N MET A 57 2.32 -2.55 -3.69
CA MET A 57 1.55 -2.80 -4.92
C MET A 57 2.04 -4.04 -5.68
N GLY A 58 3.36 -4.26 -5.73
CA GLY A 58 3.96 -5.45 -6.33
C GLY A 58 3.69 -6.74 -5.53
N CYS A 59 3.64 -6.65 -4.20
CA CYS A 59 3.39 -7.77 -3.30
C CYS A 59 1.91 -8.05 -3.00
N ALA A 60 1.00 -7.13 -3.29
CA ALA A 60 -0.44 -7.30 -3.06
C ALA A 60 -1.02 -8.51 -3.82
N ASN A 61 -0.38 -8.95 -4.90
CA ASN A 61 -0.75 -10.17 -5.62
C ASN A 61 -0.32 -11.47 -4.90
N THR A 62 0.53 -11.38 -3.87
CA THR A 62 1.05 -12.54 -3.12
C THR A 62 0.24 -12.80 -1.83
N HIS A 63 -0.37 -11.77 -1.23
CA HIS A 63 -1.15 -11.90 0.00
C HIS A 63 -2.63 -12.24 -0.21
N ALA A 64 -3.17 -12.12 -1.43
CA ALA A 64 -4.57 -12.45 -1.74
C ALA A 64 -4.78 -13.89 -2.26
N PHE A 65 -3.72 -14.69 -2.45
CA PHE A 65 -3.84 -16.06 -3.00
C PHE A 65 -3.17 -17.15 -2.16
N SER A 66 -2.90 -16.89 -0.88
CA SER A 66 -2.43 -17.90 0.06
C SER A 66 -3.58 -18.32 0.97
N ILE A 67 -4.63 -18.94 0.42
CA ILE A 67 -5.40 -19.92 1.20
C ILE A 67 -4.47 -21.13 1.28
N PRO A 68 -3.90 -21.47 2.46
CA PRO A 68 -3.23 -22.75 2.58
C PRO A 68 -4.33 -23.80 2.46
N MET A 69 -4.39 -24.49 1.32
CA MET A 69 -5.07 -25.78 1.24
C MET A 69 -4.25 -26.78 2.08
N ALA A 70 -4.38 -26.66 3.40
CA ALA A 70 -3.87 -27.64 4.33
C ALA A 70 -4.80 -28.86 4.29
N ASN A 71 -4.21 -30.00 3.93
CA ASN A 71 -4.80 -31.34 3.79
C ASN A 71 -5.62 -31.60 2.52
N GLY A 72 -4.89 -31.85 1.42
CA GLY A 72 -5.39 -32.72 0.36
C GLY A 72 -5.79 -34.08 0.94
N GLY A 73 -7.10 -34.33 1.01
CA GLY A 73 -7.66 -35.65 1.24
C GLY A 73 -7.82 -36.37 -0.09
N VAL A 74 -7.17 -37.52 -0.24
CA VAL A 74 -7.41 -38.44 -1.36
C VAL A 74 -8.69 -39.21 -1.07
N CYS A 75 -9.70 -39.10 -1.93
CA CYS A 75 -10.89 -39.94 -1.89
C CYS A 75 -10.67 -41.14 -2.83
N HIS A 76 -10.53 -42.34 -2.28
CA HIS A 76 -10.69 -43.59 -3.02
C HIS A 76 -12.16 -44.00 -2.93
N GLY A 77 -12.83 -44.02 -4.09
CA GLY A 77 -14.14 -44.64 -4.30
C GLY A 77 -14.08 -45.49 -5.56
#